data_AF-A0A267FE94-F1
#
_entry.id   AF-A0A267FE94-F1
#
_cell.length_a   1.000
_cell.length_b   1.000
_cell.length_c   1.000
_cell.angle_alpha   90.00
_cell.angle_beta   90.00
_cell.angle_gamma   90.00
#
_symmetry.space_group_name_H-M   'P 1'
#
loop_
_entity.id
_entity.type
_entity.pdbx_description
1 polymer ?
#
loop_
_entity_poly.entity_id
_entity_poly.type
_entity_poly.pdbx_seq_one_letter_code
_entity_poly.pdbx_strand_id
1 'polypeptide(L)'
;MSHRGGNSIRSRITEEPRGWEQDESVRLDLYNSDLWLMIDTDGVNAKPFSHGGFANMWAGAQATYAARRGRVFYEVRIGQHNRDVSAPPEERLMFLLRCGWSPLGAGMVLGEEPLSYGYGGSGKASTDSQFKDYGGPFDSGDVVGCFLEYRDDGVPIISYALNGRSLGVCYTANEARNKPLFPHLLTKNVQFEVNFGQRKPWFPPSKDEAAGGWTQIGQLTHRDRQRNYLPPDKREDCTMLMMCGLPAAGKSVWAEKHCSENADKRYCVLGTNSIIDRLKVMGLPRQRNYHGRWELLIERATKCLNDLFEVACRRKRNYILDQTNVYASAQRRKMAPFDGYRRLAVVVVPEHDEYQRRLDRQRKVEGKEVPDQAIASMKGCPIRSSQPPTDGFTVILARQFRSACKSQSIVLHSTAIL
;
A
#
# COMPACT_ATOMS: atom_id res chain seq x y z
N MET A 1 4.84 15.84 39.02
CA MET A 1 5.66 15.89 37.80
C MET A 1 4.81 15.40 36.64
N SER A 2 4.55 16.30 35.69
CA SER A 2 3.59 16.13 34.60
C SER A 2 3.95 14.96 33.68
N HIS A 3 2.97 14.07 33.45
CA HIS A 3 2.98 13.15 32.32
C HIS A 3 2.99 13.99 31.04
N ARG A 4 4.14 14.04 30.35
CA ARG A 4 4.18 14.48 28.95
C ARG A 4 3.36 13.47 28.14
N GLY A 5 2.16 13.87 27.75
CA GLY A 5 1.33 13.12 26.81
C GLY A 5 2.14 12.84 25.55
N GLY A 6 2.49 11.57 25.35
CA GLY A 6 3.04 11.13 24.08
C GLY A 6 2.00 11.41 23.00
N ASN A 7 2.38 12.17 21.97
CA ASN A 7 1.57 12.42 20.78
C ASN A 7 1.04 11.08 20.24
N SER A 8 -0.22 10.76 20.55
CA SER A 8 -0.86 9.54 20.07
C SER A 8 -0.96 9.58 18.55
N ILE A 9 -0.72 8.46 17.87
CA ILE A 9 -0.96 8.34 16.43
C ILE A 9 -2.38 8.79 16.04
N ARG A 10 -3.34 8.69 16.97
CA ARG A 10 -4.74 9.12 16.78
C ARG A 10 -4.89 10.59 16.41
N SER A 11 -4.05 11.49 16.93
CA SER A 11 -4.09 12.91 16.53
C SER A 11 -3.52 13.17 15.15
N ARG A 12 -2.94 12.14 14.52
CA ARG A 12 -2.32 12.16 13.19
C ARG A 12 -3.12 11.34 12.16
N ILE A 13 -4.35 10.93 12.47
CA ILE A 13 -5.21 10.20 11.54
C ILE A 13 -6.30 11.16 11.06
N THR A 14 -6.35 11.41 9.75
CA THR A 14 -7.53 12.05 9.16
C THR A 14 -8.68 11.04 9.13
N GLU A 15 -9.82 11.36 9.73
CA GLU A 15 -11.02 10.52 9.60
C GLU A 15 -11.55 10.57 8.16
N GLU A 16 -12.10 9.44 7.68
CA GLU A 16 -12.77 9.42 6.38
C GLU A 16 -14.08 10.19 6.45
N PRO A 17 -14.31 11.19 5.57
CA PRO A 17 -15.59 11.88 5.51
C PRO A 17 -16.73 10.90 5.28
N ARG A 18 -17.88 11.08 5.92
CA ARG A 18 -19.04 10.22 5.68
C ARG A 18 -19.48 10.31 4.21
N GLY A 19 -19.65 9.16 3.56
CA GLY A 19 -20.13 9.09 2.18
C GLY A 19 -19.12 9.55 1.13
N TRP A 20 -17.83 9.62 1.48
CA TRP A 20 -16.77 9.99 0.54
C TRP A 20 -16.73 9.04 -0.68
N GLU A 21 -17.17 7.81 -0.53
CA GLU A 21 -17.28 6.84 -1.61
C GLU A 21 -18.35 7.19 -2.66
N GLN A 22 -19.36 8.00 -2.33
CA GLN A 22 -20.37 8.46 -3.30
C GLN A 22 -19.97 9.73 -4.04
N ASP A 23 -18.94 10.42 -3.57
CA ASP A 23 -18.42 11.61 -4.25
C ASP A 23 -17.84 11.22 -5.62
N GLU A 24 -18.23 12.00 -6.63
CA GLU A 24 -17.83 11.76 -8.01
C GLU A 24 -16.77 12.76 -8.50
N SER A 25 -16.23 13.60 -7.62
CA SER A 25 -15.09 14.45 -7.93
C SER A 25 -13.81 13.63 -8.09
N VAL A 26 -12.90 14.12 -8.94
CA VAL A 26 -11.57 13.50 -9.11
C VAL A 26 -10.65 14.02 -8.02
N ARG A 27 -10.19 13.13 -7.16
CA ARG A 27 -9.37 13.44 -5.97
C ARG A 27 -8.44 12.28 -5.64
N LEU A 28 -7.50 12.49 -4.73
CA LEU A 28 -6.72 11.40 -4.14
C LEU A 28 -7.67 10.42 -3.43
N ASP A 29 -7.48 9.14 -3.70
CA ASP A 29 -8.42 8.11 -3.26
C ASP A 29 -8.04 7.56 -1.88
N LEU A 30 -8.98 7.67 -0.93
CA LEU A 30 -8.80 7.21 0.45
C LEU A 30 -8.75 5.68 0.57
N TYR A 31 -9.29 4.93 -0.39
CA TYR A 31 -9.21 3.46 -0.43
C TYR A 31 -8.00 2.99 -1.24
N ASN A 32 -7.70 3.66 -2.35
CA ASN A 32 -6.60 3.33 -3.26
C ASN A 32 -5.29 4.05 -2.90
N SER A 33 -4.93 3.99 -1.62
CA SER A 33 -3.73 4.63 -1.04
C SER A 33 -3.11 3.81 0.09
N ASP A 34 -1.81 3.99 0.33
CA ASP A 34 -1.12 3.39 1.46
C ASP A 34 -1.64 3.93 2.81
N LEU A 35 -1.76 3.07 3.83
CA LEU A 35 -2.32 3.43 5.14
C LEU A 35 -1.51 4.49 5.91
N TRP A 36 -0.25 4.70 5.53
CA TRP A 36 0.63 5.71 6.13
C TRP A 36 0.73 6.99 5.30
N LEU A 37 -0.20 7.20 4.37
CA LEU A 37 -0.43 8.49 3.72
C LEU A 37 -1.66 9.17 4.34
N MET A 38 -1.45 10.30 5.02
CA MET A 38 -2.56 11.14 5.46
C MET A 38 -3.04 11.96 4.26
N ILE A 39 -4.29 11.76 3.87
CA ILE A 39 -4.97 12.54 2.84
C ILE A 39 -6.00 13.41 3.58
N ASP A 40 -6.14 14.66 3.18
CA ASP A 40 -7.14 15.57 3.74
C ASP A 40 -8.59 15.19 3.35
N THR A 41 -9.56 15.86 3.95
CA THR A 41 -10.99 15.59 3.70
C THR A 41 -11.39 15.87 2.25
N ASP A 42 -10.75 16.86 1.62
CA ASP A 42 -11.03 17.28 0.26
C ASP A 42 -10.35 16.36 -0.78
N GLY A 43 -9.38 15.55 -0.36
CA GLY A 43 -8.64 14.63 -1.21
C GLY A 43 -7.66 15.34 -2.15
N VAL A 44 -7.17 16.52 -1.78
CA VAL A 44 -6.26 17.33 -2.61
C VAL A 44 -4.92 17.58 -1.92
N ASN A 45 -4.84 17.51 -0.58
CA ASN A 45 -3.58 17.58 0.14
C ASN A 45 -3.22 16.23 0.74
N ALA A 46 -1.93 15.88 0.72
CA ALA A 46 -1.46 14.69 1.40
C ALA A 46 -0.07 14.84 2.03
N LYS A 47 0.14 14.07 3.09
CA LYS A 47 1.37 14.02 3.89
C LYS A 47 1.65 12.59 4.35
N PRO A 48 2.81 12.02 4.03
CA PRO A 48 3.18 10.70 4.55
C PRO A 48 3.54 10.79 6.03
N PHE A 49 3.33 9.72 6.78
CA PHE A 49 3.99 9.55 8.07
C PHE A 49 5.51 9.60 7.89
N SER A 50 6.20 10.23 8.83
CA SER A 50 7.68 10.34 8.80
C SER A 50 8.35 9.92 10.11
N HIS A 51 7.59 9.64 11.17
CA HIS A 51 8.16 9.27 12.45
C HIS A 51 8.67 7.82 12.46
N GLY A 52 9.78 7.58 13.17
CA GLY A 52 10.32 6.24 13.36
C GLY A 52 10.67 5.54 12.05
N GLY A 53 10.12 4.35 11.82
CA GLY A 53 10.37 3.60 10.59
C GLY A 53 9.80 4.26 9.33
N PHE A 54 8.70 5.00 9.44
CA PHE A 54 7.99 5.60 8.30
C PHE A 54 8.85 6.61 7.52
N ALA A 55 9.84 7.24 8.16
CA ALA A 55 10.85 8.07 7.49
C ALA A 55 11.47 7.40 6.25
N ASN A 56 11.58 6.07 6.26
CA ASN A 56 12.28 5.32 5.23
C ASN A 56 11.30 4.63 4.26
N MET A 57 9.99 4.87 4.41
CA MET A 57 8.94 4.26 3.59
C MET A 57 8.41 5.25 2.56
N TRP A 58 8.15 4.74 1.37
CA TRP A 58 7.37 5.46 0.36
C TRP A 58 5.88 5.27 0.61
N ALA A 59 5.07 6.27 0.33
CA ALA A 59 3.62 6.23 0.44
C ALA A 59 2.98 6.64 -0.90
N GLY A 60 2.16 5.76 -1.46
CA GLY A 60 1.49 5.98 -2.75
C GLY A 60 -0.01 6.22 -2.62
N ALA A 61 -0.57 6.90 -3.62
CA ALA A 61 -2.00 7.03 -3.83
C ALA A 61 -2.35 7.20 -5.32
N GLN A 62 -3.38 6.49 -5.77
CA GLN A 62 -4.06 6.79 -7.03
C GLN A 62 -5.21 7.77 -6.81
N ALA A 63 -5.66 8.42 -7.87
CA ALA A 63 -6.91 9.18 -7.84
C ALA A 63 -8.16 8.28 -7.95
N THR A 64 -9.31 8.85 -7.62
CA THR A 64 -10.64 8.19 -7.68
C THR A 64 -11.09 7.86 -9.10
N TYR A 65 -10.54 8.55 -10.11
CA TYR A 65 -10.90 8.35 -11.51
C TYR A 65 -9.68 8.41 -12.45
N ALA A 66 -9.71 7.56 -13.46
CA ALA A 66 -8.81 7.57 -14.61
C ALA A 66 -9.42 8.29 -15.79
N ALA A 67 -8.56 8.81 -16.68
CA ALA A 67 -8.98 9.23 -18.01
C ALA A 67 -8.96 8.03 -18.98
N ARG A 68 -9.93 7.98 -19.89
CA ARG A 68 -10.04 6.91 -20.90
C ARG A 68 -9.60 7.34 -22.29
N ARG A 69 -9.65 8.65 -22.58
CA ARG A 69 -9.39 9.24 -23.90
C ARG A 69 -9.12 10.74 -23.77
N GLY A 70 -8.77 11.36 -24.90
CA GLY A 70 -8.60 12.80 -25.00
C GLY A 70 -7.26 13.29 -24.48
N ARG A 71 -7.15 14.62 -24.32
CA ARG A 71 -5.97 15.33 -23.83
C ARG A 71 -6.28 15.91 -22.47
N VAL A 72 -5.68 15.33 -21.43
CA VAL A 72 -6.00 15.63 -20.04
C VAL A 72 -4.76 15.93 -19.23
N PHE A 73 -4.92 16.68 -18.16
CA PHE A 73 -3.83 16.93 -17.23
C PHE A 73 -4.31 17.13 -15.80
N TYR A 74 -3.37 17.03 -14.86
CA TYR A 74 -3.50 17.50 -13.49
C TYR A 74 -2.18 18.15 -13.08
N GLU A 75 -2.18 18.90 -11.98
CA GLU A 75 -0.96 19.53 -11.47
C GLU A 75 -0.69 19.11 -10.03
N VAL A 76 0.59 19.03 -9.68
CA VAL A 76 1.06 18.70 -8.34
C VAL A 76 1.96 19.83 -7.88
N ARG A 77 1.58 20.51 -6.80
CA ARG A 77 2.44 21.44 -6.09
C ARG A 77 3.20 20.70 -5.00
N ILE A 78 4.51 20.82 -5.02
CA ILE A 78 5.39 20.17 -4.06
C ILE A 78 5.43 21.06 -2.82
N GLY A 79 4.94 20.51 -1.71
CA GLY A 79 4.89 21.19 -0.42
C GLY A 79 6.19 21.04 0.36
N GLN A 80 6.12 21.38 1.65
CA GLN A 80 7.28 21.33 2.54
C GLN A 80 7.72 19.89 2.83
N HIS A 81 9.02 19.74 3.07
CA HIS A 81 9.62 18.57 3.68
C HIS A 81 9.09 18.36 5.11
N ASN A 82 8.86 17.10 5.49
CA ASN A 82 8.50 16.76 6.86
C ASN A 82 9.68 17.04 7.80
N ARG A 83 9.41 17.74 8.91
CA ARG A 83 10.44 18.11 9.90
C ARG A 83 10.88 16.94 10.78
N ASP A 84 9.96 16.01 11.07
CA ASP A 84 10.19 14.87 11.96
C ASP A 84 10.66 13.64 11.19
N VAL A 85 11.82 13.72 10.53
CA VAL A 85 12.42 12.61 9.76
C VAL A 85 13.62 12.06 10.51
N SER A 86 13.48 10.85 11.05
CA SER A 86 14.60 10.13 11.68
C SER A 86 15.14 9.09 10.72
N ALA A 87 16.18 9.45 9.97
CA ALA A 87 16.85 8.55 9.04
C ALA A 87 18.35 8.45 9.34
N PRO A 88 18.99 7.29 9.05
CA PRO A 88 20.43 7.17 9.14
C PRO A 88 21.12 8.19 8.21
N PRO A 89 22.30 8.73 8.58
CA PRO A 89 23.05 9.70 7.76
C PRO A 89 23.37 9.21 6.34
N GLU A 90 23.44 7.89 6.15
CA GLU A 90 23.76 7.23 4.88
C GLU A 90 22.58 7.24 3.89
N GLU A 91 21.37 7.55 4.35
CA GLU A 91 20.18 7.49 3.51
C GLU A 91 20.09 8.72 2.60
N ARG A 92 20.40 8.49 1.32
CA ARG A 92 20.29 9.50 0.26
C ARG A 92 18.83 9.57 -0.22
N LEU A 93 18.41 10.74 -0.72
CA LEU A 93 17.06 10.96 -1.26
C LEU A 93 15.93 10.72 -0.23
N MET A 94 16.06 11.37 0.94
CA MET A 94 15.05 11.31 2.01
C MET A 94 13.76 12.06 1.71
N PHE A 95 13.83 13.02 0.79
CA PHE A 95 12.73 13.86 0.39
C PHE A 95 12.56 13.72 -1.10
N LEU A 96 11.53 13.02 -1.53
CA LEU A 96 11.25 12.87 -2.95
C LEU A 96 9.76 12.71 -3.17
N LEU A 97 9.29 13.29 -4.26
CA LEU A 97 7.97 13.05 -4.81
C LEU A 97 8.10 12.56 -6.24
N ARG A 98 7.23 11.63 -6.61
CA ARG A 98 7.05 11.13 -7.96
C ARG A 98 5.58 11.23 -8.31
N CYS A 99 5.30 11.76 -9.49
CA CYS A 99 3.95 11.94 -10.02
C CYS A 99 3.86 11.32 -11.41
N GLY A 100 2.68 10.90 -11.81
CA GLY A 100 2.48 10.29 -13.12
C GLY A 100 1.17 9.52 -13.21
N TRP A 101 1.23 8.37 -13.88
CA TRP A 101 0.05 7.67 -14.36
C TRP A 101 0.21 6.16 -14.23
N SER A 102 -0.88 5.47 -13.89
CA SER A 102 -0.89 3.99 -13.83
C SER A 102 -2.29 3.43 -14.05
N PRO A 103 -2.42 2.18 -14.52
CA PRO A 103 -3.72 1.57 -14.76
C PRO A 103 -4.42 1.14 -13.47
N LEU A 104 -5.68 0.73 -13.62
CA LEU A 104 -6.44 0.08 -12.55
C LEU A 104 -5.70 -1.16 -12.04
N GLY A 105 -5.55 -1.29 -10.72
CA GLY A 105 -4.94 -2.46 -10.10
C GLY A 105 -3.41 -2.44 -10.02
N ALA A 106 -2.75 -1.38 -10.51
CA ALA A 106 -1.33 -1.15 -10.22
C ALA A 106 -1.08 -1.05 -8.71
N GLY A 107 0.06 -1.53 -8.25
CA GLY A 107 0.52 -1.38 -6.88
C GLY A 107 0.82 0.07 -6.53
N MET A 108 1.05 0.35 -5.24
CA MET A 108 1.21 1.72 -4.73
C MET A 108 2.61 2.32 -4.94
N VAL A 109 3.54 1.58 -5.54
CA VAL A 109 4.91 2.08 -5.79
C VAL A 109 5.04 2.49 -7.25
N LEU A 110 4.56 3.69 -7.55
CA LEU A 110 4.57 4.28 -8.90
C LEU A 110 5.92 4.13 -9.60
N GLY A 111 5.94 3.58 -10.81
CA GLY A 111 7.15 3.42 -11.63
C GLY A 111 7.98 2.15 -11.36
N GLU A 112 7.62 1.35 -10.34
CA GLU A 112 8.31 0.07 -10.04
C GLU A 112 7.60 -1.17 -10.60
N GLU A 113 6.44 -0.99 -11.23
CA GLU A 113 5.68 -2.05 -11.90
C GLU A 113 5.51 -1.76 -13.40
N PRO A 114 5.27 -2.80 -14.23
CA PRO A 114 4.86 -2.62 -15.62
C PRO A 114 3.67 -1.68 -15.75
N LEU A 115 3.63 -0.88 -16.82
CA LEU A 115 2.56 0.08 -17.11
C LEU A 115 2.39 1.21 -16.07
N SER A 116 3.29 1.29 -15.08
CA SER A 116 3.35 2.37 -14.10
C SER A 116 4.37 3.40 -14.58
N TYR A 117 3.96 4.63 -14.85
CA TYR A 117 4.78 5.66 -15.49
C TYR A 117 4.90 6.86 -14.56
N GLY A 118 6.10 7.14 -14.04
CA GLY A 118 6.30 8.21 -13.07
C GLY A 118 7.49 9.10 -13.39
N TYR A 119 7.38 10.39 -13.09
CA TYR A 119 8.46 11.37 -13.11
C TYR A 119 8.74 11.85 -11.68
N GLY A 120 10.00 11.70 -11.24
CA GLY A 120 10.42 11.97 -9.87
C GLY A 120 11.30 13.21 -9.72
N GLY A 121 11.30 13.80 -8.52
CA GLY A 121 12.04 15.02 -8.18
C GLY A 121 13.55 14.97 -8.40
N SER A 122 14.13 13.79 -8.63
CA SER A 122 15.53 13.62 -9.02
C SER A 122 15.78 13.83 -10.53
N GLY A 123 14.79 14.28 -11.30
CA GLY A 123 14.90 14.43 -12.75
C GLY A 123 14.92 13.09 -13.50
N LYS A 124 14.13 12.12 -13.01
CA LYS A 124 14.10 10.77 -13.60
C LYS A 124 12.70 10.32 -13.94
N ALA A 125 12.57 9.78 -15.15
CA ALA A 125 11.47 8.95 -15.59
C ALA A 125 11.63 7.54 -15.03
N SER A 126 10.55 6.94 -14.53
CA SER A 126 10.51 5.62 -13.90
C SER A 126 9.36 4.77 -14.44
N THR A 127 9.68 3.56 -14.89
CA THR A 127 8.68 2.57 -15.29
C THR A 127 9.29 1.16 -15.22
N ASP A 128 8.51 0.17 -14.78
CA ASP A 128 8.99 -1.22 -14.64
C ASP A 128 10.33 -1.33 -13.89
N SER A 129 10.48 -0.58 -12.79
CA SER A 129 11.70 -0.49 -12.00
C SER A 129 12.95 0.03 -12.75
N GLN A 130 12.78 0.56 -13.96
CA GLN A 130 13.83 1.23 -14.72
C GLN A 130 13.75 2.74 -14.52
N PHE A 131 14.89 3.36 -14.24
CA PHE A 131 15.02 4.79 -13.99
C PHE A 131 15.94 5.43 -15.03
N LYS A 132 15.43 6.40 -15.81
CA LYS A 132 16.15 7.08 -16.88
C LYS A 132 16.09 8.59 -16.66
N ASP A 133 17.16 9.30 -16.99
CA ASP A 133 17.20 10.75 -16.88
C ASP A 133 16.17 11.38 -17.84
N TYR A 134 15.38 12.32 -17.33
CA TYR A 134 14.33 13.00 -18.08
C TYR A 134 13.99 14.34 -17.42
N GLY A 135 13.84 15.39 -18.23
CA GLY A 135 13.52 16.73 -17.75
C GLY A 135 14.61 17.29 -16.84
N GLY A 136 14.23 17.74 -15.65
CA GLY A 136 15.16 18.22 -14.63
C GLY A 136 14.70 17.87 -13.21
N PRO A 137 15.51 18.11 -12.18
CA PRO A 137 15.07 17.94 -10.79
C PRO A 137 14.00 18.98 -10.41
N PHE A 138 13.18 18.66 -9.40
CA PHE A 138 12.21 19.57 -8.80
C PHE A 138 12.10 19.30 -7.29
N ASP A 139 11.73 20.32 -6.53
CA ASP A 139 11.62 20.25 -5.07
C ASP A 139 10.51 21.19 -4.53
N SER A 140 10.50 21.40 -3.21
CA SER A 140 9.57 22.23 -2.46
C SER A 140 9.36 23.60 -3.12
N GLY A 141 8.10 23.92 -3.41
CA GLY A 141 7.69 25.17 -4.07
C GLY A 141 7.44 25.02 -5.56
N ASP A 142 7.99 23.99 -6.22
CA ASP A 142 7.73 23.73 -7.63
C ASP A 142 6.32 23.18 -7.87
N VAL A 143 5.85 23.32 -9.11
CA VAL A 143 4.62 22.70 -9.61
C VAL A 143 4.94 21.87 -10.84
N VAL A 144 4.53 20.61 -10.81
CA VAL A 144 4.63 19.68 -11.93
C VAL A 144 3.26 19.52 -12.58
N GLY A 145 3.14 19.86 -13.86
CA GLY A 145 2.00 19.50 -14.69
C GLY A 145 2.20 18.09 -15.27
N CYS A 146 1.24 17.21 -15.06
CA CYS A 146 1.24 15.84 -15.56
C CYS A 146 0.23 15.73 -16.70
N PHE A 147 0.71 15.53 -17.93
CA PHE A 147 -0.11 15.53 -19.14
C PHE A 147 -0.25 14.12 -19.71
N LEU A 148 -1.44 13.82 -20.22
CA LEU A 148 -1.79 12.54 -20.82
C LEU A 148 -2.66 12.77 -22.06
N GLU A 149 -2.16 12.35 -23.22
CA GLU A 149 -2.87 12.39 -24.49
C GLU A 149 -3.12 10.96 -24.99
N TYR A 150 -4.35 10.64 -25.36
CA TYR A 150 -4.63 9.43 -26.14
C TYR A 150 -4.63 9.77 -27.63
N ARG A 151 -3.73 9.13 -28.38
CA ARG A 151 -3.75 9.17 -29.86
C ARG A 151 -4.98 8.45 -30.40
N ASP A 152 -5.28 8.68 -31.69
CA ASP A 152 -6.41 8.04 -32.38
C ASP A 152 -6.34 6.51 -32.37
N ASP A 153 -5.13 5.95 -32.33
CA ASP A 153 -4.89 4.51 -32.24
C ASP A 153 -4.99 3.97 -30.79
N GLY A 154 -5.31 4.84 -29.83
CA GLY A 154 -5.49 4.53 -28.42
C GLY A 154 -4.21 4.47 -27.60
N VAL A 155 -3.04 4.81 -28.17
CA VAL A 155 -1.77 4.85 -27.43
C VAL A 155 -1.73 6.10 -26.55
N PRO A 156 -1.48 5.96 -25.23
CA PRO A 156 -1.23 7.08 -24.36
C PRO A 156 0.17 7.67 -24.57
N ILE A 157 0.25 9.00 -24.71
CA ILE A 157 1.45 9.80 -24.72
C ILE A 157 1.48 10.59 -23.41
N ILE A 158 2.56 10.44 -22.65
CA ILE A 158 2.72 11.08 -21.34
C ILE A 158 3.86 12.09 -21.44
N SER A 159 3.59 13.31 -21.00
CA SER A 159 4.55 14.40 -20.92
C SER A 159 4.38 15.16 -19.60
N TYR A 160 5.39 15.96 -19.26
CA TYR A 160 5.39 16.74 -18.03
C TYR A 160 5.78 18.19 -18.32
N ALA A 161 5.34 19.10 -17.47
CA ALA A 161 5.82 20.48 -17.42
C ALA A 161 6.29 20.79 -16.00
N LEU A 162 7.35 21.58 -15.86
CA LEU A 162 7.85 22.07 -14.58
C LEU A 162 7.69 23.58 -14.55
N ASN A 163 6.89 24.09 -13.61
CA ASN A 163 6.58 25.52 -13.48
C ASN A 163 6.12 26.15 -14.81
N GLY A 164 5.26 25.43 -15.55
CA GLY A 164 4.74 25.84 -16.86
C GLY A 164 5.68 25.61 -18.04
N ARG A 165 6.95 25.23 -17.82
CA ARG A 165 7.87 24.88 -18.90
C ARG A 165 7.72 23.42 -19.30
N SER A 166 7.30 23.16 -20.54
CA SER A 166 7.23 21.80 -21.10
C SER A 166 8.59 21.12 -21.08
N LEU A 167 8.61 19.85 -20.65
CA LEU A 167 9.79 18.98 -20.59
C LEU A 167 9.85 17.99 -21.77
N GLY A 168 8.94 18.12 -22.74
CA GLY A 168 8.81 17.21 -23.87
C GLY A 168 8.15 15.87 -23.53
N VAL A 169 8.01 15.00 -24.53
CA VAL A 169 7.40 13.67 -24.35
C VAL A 169 8.29 12.80 -23.47
N CYS A 170 7.69 12.23 -22.42
CA CYS A 170 8.37 11.31 -21.51
C CYS A 170 8.17 9.85 -21.96
N TYR A 171 6.91 9.48 -22.27
CA TYR A 171 6.56 8.12 -22.66
C TYR A 171 5.62 8.09 -23.86
N THR A 172 5.90 7.16 -24.78
CA THR A 172 4.93 6.61 -25.73
C THR A 172 4.52 5.24 -25.20
N ALA A 173 3.42 5.18 -24.45
CA ALA A 173 3.03 4.04 -23.64
C ALA A 173 2.29 2.96 -24.47
N ASN A 174 2.95 2.38 -25.47
CA ASN A 174 2.36 1.40 -26.40
C ASN A 174 1.69 0.22 -25.68
N GLU A 175 2.28 -0.27 -24.60
CA GLU A 175 1.75 -1.40 -23.81
C GLU A 175 0.51 -1.04 -22.98
N ALA A 176 0.26 0.25 -22.78
CA ALA A 176 -0.94 0.78 -22.14
C ALA A 176 -2.01 1.22 -23.14
N ARG A 177 -1.91 0.81 -24.42
CA ARG A 177 -2.92 1.09 -25.45
C ARG A 177 -4.32 0.75 -24.97
N ASN A 178 -5.25 1.70 -25.13
CA ASN A 178 -6.64 1.61 -24.71
C ASN A 178 -6.87 1.38 -23.19
N LYS A 179 -5.82 1.45 -22.36
CA LYS A 179 -5.96 1.34 -20.90
C LYS A 179 -6.25 2.71 -20.30
N PRO A 180 -7.30 2.84 -19.47
CA PRO A 180 -7.51 4.05 -18.70
C PRO A 180 -6.41 4.22 -17.66
N LEU A 181 -5.90 5.43 -17.51
CA LEU A 181 -4.80 5.75 -16.61
C LEU A 181 -5.24 6.72 -15.51
N PHE A 182 -4.96 6.34 -14.27
CA PHE A 182 -5.20 7.13 -13.06
C PHE A 182 -4.00 8.02 -12.79
N PRO A 183 -4.21 9.30 -12.42
CA PRO A 183 -3.22 10.06 -11.69
C PRO A 183 -2.71 9.23 -10.51
N HIS A 184 -1.39 9.13 -10.37
CA HIS A 184 -0.75 8.36 -9.32
C HIS A 184 0.42 9.17 -8.77
N LEU A 185 0.48 9.24 -7.45
CA LEU A 185 1.49 9.96 -6.69
C LEU A 185 2.20 8.98 -5.76
N LEU A 186 3.51 9.18 -5.58
CA LEU A 186 4.35 8.44 -4.66
C LEU A 186 5.27 9.44 -3.95
N THR A 187 5.20 9.49 -2.62
CA THR A 187 5.98 10.45 -1.82
C THR A 187 6.80 9.75 -0.75
N LYS A 188 7.94 10.35 -0.41
CA LYS A 188 8.74 10.02 0.77
C LYS A 188 9.08 11.32 1.48
N ASN A 189 8.51 11.48 2.68
CA ASN A 189 8.68 12.65 3.57
C ASN A 189 8.36 14.03 2.97
N VAL A 190 7.63 14.09 1.86
CA VAL A 190 7.26 15.35 1.20
C VAL A 190 5.75 15.50 1.22
N GLN A 191 5.28 16.68 1.65
CA GLN A 191 3.87 17.06 1.57
C GLN A 191 3.57 17.53 0.14
N PHE A 192 2.33 17.37 -0.31
CA PHE A 192 1.95 17.84 -1.64
C PHE A 192 0.48 18.20 -1.73
N GLU A 193 0.18 19.06 -2.70
CA GLU A 193 -1.17 19.47 -3.07
C GLU A 193 -1.40 19.11 -4.55
N VAL A 194 -2.56 18.55 -4.87
CA VAL A 194 -2.92 18.15 -6.23
C VAL A 194 -4.12 18.96 -6.71
N ASN A 195 -3.98 19.57 -7.88
CA ASN A 195 -5.07 20.21 -8.58
C ASN A 195 -5.53 19.31 -9.73
N PHE A 196 -6.64 18.60 -9.50
CA PHE A 196 -7.27 17.79 -10.53
C PHE A 196 -8.21 18.61 -11.41
N GLY A 197 -8.60 19.83 -11.01
CA GLY A 197 -9.66 20.60 -11.66
C GLY A 197 -10.62 21.29 -10.70
N GLN A 198 -10.42 21.13 -9.38
CA GLN A 198 -11.17 21.84 -8.34
C GLN A 198 -10.97 23.36 -8.40
N ARG A 199 -9.86 23.80 -8.99
CA ARG A 199 -9.48 25.20 -9.16
C ARG A 199 -8.82 25.40 -10.52
N LYS A 200 -8.68 26.68 -10.91
CA LYS A 200 -7.92 27.05 -12.10
C LYS A 200 -6.49 26.49 -12.04
N PRO A 201 -5.90 26.10 -13.18
CA PRO A 201 -4.52 25.67 -13.23
C PRO A 201 -3.57 26.71 -12.63
N TRP A 202 -2.53 26.27 -11.92
CA TRP A 202 -1.45 27.15 -11.47
C TRP A 202 -0.60 27.60 -12.65
N PHE A 203 -0.35 26.70 -13.60
CA PHE A 203 0.31 26.95 -14.86
C PHE A 203 -0.60 26.48 -16.00
N PRO A 204 -1.48 27.37 -16.54
CA PRO A 204 -2.35 26.98 -17.62
C PRO A 204 -1.52 26.58 -18.86
N PRO A 205 -1.99 25.61 -19.66
CA PRO A 205 -1.38 25.32 -20.96
C PRO A 205 -1.24 26.60 -21.78
N SER A 206 -0.14 26.73 -22.54
CA SER A 206 0.06 27.87 -23.44
C SER A 206 -1.10 28.00 -24.44
N LYS A 207 -1.25 29.15 -25.12
CA LYS A 207 -2.35 29.33 -26.09
C LYS A 207 -2.36 28.25 -27.18
N ASP A 208 -1.18 27.84 -27.65
CA ASP A 208 -1.04 26.81 -28.68
C ASP A 208 -1.38 25.42 -28.13
N GLU A 209 -0.98 25.11 -26.90
CA GLU A 209 -1.37 23.87 -26.22
C GLU A 209 -2.88 23.87 -25.92
N ALA A 210 -3.44 24.98 -25.46
CA ALA A 210 -4.85 25.15 -25.16
C ALA A 210 -5.72 25.01 -26.42
N ALA A 211 -5.26 25.51 -27.57
CA ALA A 211 -5.88 25.25 -28.87
C ALA A 211 -5.89 23.73 -29.20
N GLY A 212 -4.94 22.98 -28.64
CA GLY A 212 -4.88 21.52 -28.67
C GLY A 212 -5.87 20.81 -27.74
N GLY A 213 -6.71 21.51 -26.97
CA GLY A 213 -7.86 20.93 -26.26
C GLY A 213 -7.56 20.29 -24.89
N TRP A 214 -6.53 20.74 -24.17
CA TRP A 214 -6.22 20.22 -22.83
C TRP A 214 -7.31 20.52 -21.81
N THR A 215 -7.76 19.49 -21.11
CA THR A 215 -8.79 19.58 -20.05
C THR A 215 -8.23 19.09 -18.72
N GLN A 216 -8.51 19.78 -17.62
CA GLN A 216 -8.17 19.26 -16.29
C GLN A 216 -8.98 17.99 -16.02
N ILE A 217 -8.35 16.93 -15.51
CA ILE A 217 -8.98 15.59 -15.40
C ILE A 217 -10.29 15.61 -14.59
N GLY A 218 -10.42 16.51 -13.62
CA GLY A 218 -11.59 16.74 -12.80
C GLY A 218 -12.80 17.29 -13.55
N GLN A 219 -12.61 17.82 -14.76
CA GLN A 219 -13.66 18.33 -15.63
C GLN A 219 -14.12 17.29 -16.67
N LEU A 220 -13.54 16.09 -16.67
CA LEU A 220 -13.98 15.02 -17.56
C LEU A 220 -15.41 14.58 -17.28
N THR A 221 -16.15 14.33 -18.36
CA THR A 221 -17.50 13.75 -18.28
C THR A 221 -17.44 12.30 -17.79
N HIS A 222 -18.58 11.78 -17.29
CA HIS A 222 -18.70 10.38 -16.87
C HIS A 222 -18.32 9.37 -17.96
N ARG A 223 -18.52 9.71 -19.24
CA ARG A 223 -18.21 8.83 -20.37
C ARG A 223 -16.71 8.68 -20.62
N ASP A 224 -15.93 9.68 -20.22
CA ASP A 224 -14.49 9.78 -20.52
C ASP A 224 -13.60 9.41 -19.33
N ARG A 225 -14.21 9.08 -18.20
CA ARG A 225 -13.53 8.64 -16.99
C ARG A 225 -13.90 7.22 -16.57
N GLN A 226 -13.01 6.58 -15.82
CA GLN A 226 -13.25 5.28 -15.19
C GLN A 226 -13.04 5.40 -13.69
N ARG A 227 -14.01 4.94 -12.89
CA ARG A 227 -13.91 4.88 -11.44
C ARG A 227 -12.86 3.86 -10.98
N ASN A 228 -12.12 4.19 -9.93
CA ASN A 228 -11.23 3.26 -9.23
C ASN A 228 -12.05 2.26 -8.39
N TYR A 229 -11.39 1.28 -7.78
CA TYR A 229 -12.08 0.34 -6.89
C TYR A 229 -12.68 1.07 -5.68
N LEU A 230 -13.88 0.65 -5.29
CA LEU A 230 -14.56 1.15 -4.11
C LEU A 230 -14.24 0.28 -2.89
N PRO A 231 -14.27 0.86 -1.67
CA PRO A 231 -14.26 0.06 -0.45
C PRO A 231 -15.51 -0.84 -0.39
N PRO A 232 -15.52 -1.88 0.46
CA PRO A 232 -16.76 -2.58 0.80
C PRO A 232 -17.84 -1.60 1.29
N ASP A 233 -19.09 -1.89 0.93
CA ASP A 233 -20.23 -1.00 1.20
C ASP A 233 -20.38 -0.76 2.70
N LYS A 234 -20.35 -1.85 3.48
CA LYS A 234 -20.50 -1.81 4.93
C LYS A 234 -19.25 -2.34 5.65
N ARG A 235 -19.13 -1.97 6.91
CA ARG A 235 -18.02 -2.42 7.78
C ARG A 235 -18.08 -3.94 7.99
N GLU A 236 -19.29 -4.48 8.05
CA GLU A 236 -19.59 -5.91 8.19
C GLU A 236 -19.18 -6.75 6.97
N ASP A 237 -18.99 -6.11 5.81
CA ASP A 237 -18.48 -6.76 4.61
C ASP A 237 -16.94 -6.81 4.58
N CYS A 238 -16.28 -6.03 5.44
CA CYS A 238 -14.83 -6.03 5.57
C CYS A 238 -14.34 -7.27 6.33
N THR A 239 -13.27 -7.88 5.84
CA THR A 239 -12.68 -9.08 6.43
C THR A 239 -11.33 -8.77 7.06
N MET A 240 -11.13 -9.19 8.32
CA MET A 240 -9.85 -9.18 9.01
C MET A 240 -9.42 -10.62 9.28
N LEU A 241 -8.47 -11.13 8.49
CA LEU A 241 -7.89 -12.46 8.61
C LEU A 241 -6.67 -12.42 9.52
N MET A 242 -6.62 -13.25 10.56
CA MET A 242 -5.45 -13.43 11.42
C MET A 242 -4.76 -14.74 11.09
N MET A 243 -3.52 -14.67 10.62
CA MET A 243 -2.68 -15.84 10.44
C MET A 243 -2.20 -16.35 11.80
N CYS A 244 -2.35 -17.65 12.02
CA CYS A 244 -1.97 -18.33 13.24
C CYS A 244 -1.16 -19.58 12.92
N GLY A 245 -0.08 -19.81 13.66
CA GLY A 245 0.82 -20.94 13.42
C GLY A 245 2.27 -20.59 13.75
N LEU A 246 3.10 -21.60 13.96
CA LEU A 246 4.49 -21.46 14.37
C LEU A 246 5.34 -20.69 13.33
N PRO A 247 6.49 -20.11 13.72
CA PRO A 247 7.48 -19.64 12.75
C PRO A 247 7.84 -20.77 11.77
N ALA A 248 8.11 -20.44 10.50
CA ALA A 248 8.33 -21.40 9.40
C ALA A 248 7.12 -22.28 8.99
N ALA A 249 5.94 -22.12 9.60
CA ALA A 249 4.77 -22.95 9.29
C ALA A 249 4.21 -22.76 7.86
N GLY A 250 4.58 -21.68 7.15
CA GLY A 250 4.07 -21.36 5.80
C GLY A 250 2.93 -20.33 5.78
N LYS A 251 2.81 -19.51 6.82
CA LYS A 251 1.77 -18.47 6.94
C LYS A 251 1.81 -17.45 5.81
N SER A 252 2.98 -16.84 5.56
CA SER A 252 3.16 -15.84 4.50
C SER A 252 2.83 -16.42 3.11
N VAL A 253 3.27 -17.65 2.83
CA VAL A 253 2.94 -18.37 1.58
C VAL A 253 1.43 -18.57 1.43
N TRP A 254 0.73 -18.92 2.52
CA TRP A 254 -0.73 -19.01 2.49
C TRP A 254 -1.38 -17.65 2.22
N ALA A 255 -0.91 -16.59 2.90
CA ALA A 255 -1.45 -15.24 2.76
C ALA A 255 -1.28 -14.72 1.32
N GLU A 256 -0.10 -14.87 0.74
CA GLU A 256 0.19 -14.51 -0.66
C GLU A 256 -0.72 -15.26 -1.63
N LYS A 257 -0.85 -16.59 -1.45
CA LYS A 257 -1.76 -17.42 -2.25
C LYS A 257 -3.21 -16.95 -2.11
N HIS A 258 -3.67 -16.66 -0.89
CA HIS A 258 -5.03 -16.20 -0.65
C HIS A 258 -5.31 -14.84 -1.31
N CYS A 259 -4.36 -13.90 -1.25
CA CYS A 259 -4.44 -12.64 -1.98
C CYS A 259 -4.55 -12.85 -3.48
N SER A 260 -3.76 -13.76 -4.05
CA SER A 260 -3.80 -14.05 -5.50
C SER A 260 -5.10 -14.73 -5.93
N GLU A 261 -5.63 -15.67 -5.14
CA GLU A 261 -6.88 -16.37 -5.43
C GLU A 261 -8.12 -15.49 -5.21
N ASN A 262 -7.99 -14.38 -4.46
CA ASN A 262 -9.07 -13.46 -4.11
C ASN A 262 -8.68 -12.00 -4.45
N ALA A 263 -8.15 -11.79 -5.65
CA ALA A 263 -7.62 -10.50 -6.08
C ALA A 263 -8.67 -9.37 -6.04
N ASP A 264 -9.95 -9.71 -6.23
CA ASP A 264 -11.10 -8.79 -6.10
C ASP A 264 -11.25 -8.21 -4.69
N LYS A 265 -10.88 -8.98 -3.65
CA LYS A 265 -10.99 -8.56 -2.25
C LYS A 265 -9.90 -7.57 -1.84
N ARG A 266 -8.80 -7.48 -2.60
CA ARG A 266 -7.71 -6.52 -2.38
C ARG A 266 -7.25 -6.46 -0.92
N TYR A 267 -6.91 -7.63 -0.38
CA TYR A 267 -6.39 -7.73 0.98
C TYR A 267 -5.12 -6.91 1.17
N CYS A 268 -5.12 -6.05 2.19
CA CYS A 268 -3.94 -5.36 2.67
C CYS A 268 -3.23 -6.23 3.71
N VAL A 269 -2.04 -6.74 3.36
CA VAL A 269 -1.24 -7.59 4.26
C VAL A 269 -0.52 -6.71 5.28
N LEU A 270 -0.87 -6.91 6.55
CA LEU A 270 -0.27 -6.27 7.72
C LEU A 270 0.70 -7.27 8.35
N GLY A 271 2.00 -7.03 8.19
CA GLY A 271 3.03 -7.92 8.74
C GLY A 271 4.36 -7.18 8.88
N THR A 272 5.17 -7.63 9.84
CA THR A 272 6.51 -7.05 10.05
C THR A 272 7.37 -7.23 8.79
N ASN A 273 7.26 -8.37 8.11
CA ASN A 273 7.96 -8.61 6.84
C ASN A 273 7.51 -7.64 5.74
N SER A 274 6.20 -7.44 5.58
CA SER A 274 5.65 -6.49 4.60
C SER A 274 6.15 -5.06 4.83
N ILE A 275 6.30 -4.64 6.08
CA ILE A 275 6.89 -3.34 6.42
C ILE A 275 8.39 -3.31 6.14
N ILE A 276 9.13 -4.37 6.49
CA ILE A 276 10.56 -4.49 6.19
C ILE A 276 10.81 -4.37 4.68
N ASP A 277 9.95 -4.96 3.85
CA ASP A 277 10.04 -4.86 2.39
C ASP A 277 9.80 -3.44 1.87
N ARG A 278 9.00 -2.64 2.59
CA ARG A 278 8.76 -1.22 2.29
C ARG A 278 9.83 -0.29 2.87
N LEU A 279 10.63 -0.76 3.82
CA LEU A 279 11.77 -0.04 4.41
C LEU A 279 13.06 -0.14 3.58
N LYS A 280 13.01 -0.63 2.34
CA LYS A 280 14.19 -0.81 1.47
C LYS A 280 14.87 0.53 1.15
N VAL A 281 16.20 0.48 1.03
CA VAL A 281 17.04 1.61 0.62
C VAL A 281 17.47 1.35 -0.83
N MET A 282 17.15 2.28 -1.75
CA MET A 282 17.58 2.22 -3.16
C MET A 282 17.22 0.90 -3.89
N GLY A 283 16.04 0.34 -3.65
CA GLY A 283 15.59 -0.91 -4.31
C GLY A 283 16.31 -2.20 -3.86
N LEU A 284 17.33 -2.09 -3.00
CA LEU A 284 18.05 -3.24 -2.46
C LEU A 284 17.36 -3.76 -1.19
N PRO A 285 17.13 -5.08 -1.07
CA PRO A 285 16.69 -5.69 0.18
C PRO A 285 17.70 -5.37 1.30
N ARG A 286 17.23 -4.82 2.44
CA ARG A 286 18.06 -4.52 3.63
C ARG A 286 18.75 -5.76 4.25
N GLN A 287 18.52 -6.97 3.73
CA GLN A 287 18.99 -8.23 4.32
C GLN A 287 20.51 -8.42 4.30
N ARG A 288 21.24 -7.98 3.26
CA ARG A 288 22.67 -8.27 3.11
C ARG A 288 23.63 -7.33 3.86
N ASN A 289 23.17 -6.15 4.28
CA ASN A 289 24.04 -5.13 4.90
C ASN A 289 23.91 -5.03 6.43
N TYR A 290 23.17 -5.93 7.08
CA TYR A 290 22.71 -5.77 8.46
C TYR A 290 23.20 -6.87 9.42
N HIS A 291 24.42 -7.38 9.24
CA HIS A 291 25.12 -8.07 10.33
C HIS A 291 25.28 -7.07 11.50
N GLY A 292 24.40 -7.15 12.51
CA GLY A 292 24.45 -6.37 13.76
C GLY A 292 23.34 -5.34 14.00
N ARG A 293 22.49 -5.00 13.01
CA ARG A 293 21.39 -4.00 13.19
C ARG A 293 19.98 -4.55 12.92
N TRP A 294 19.85 -5.85 12.66
CA TRP A 294 18.58 -6.52 12.31
C TRP A 294 17.50 -6.36 13.38
N GLU A 295 17.88 -6.42 14.65
CA GLU A 295 16.96 -6.23 15.78
C GLU A 295 16.33 -4.84 15.79
N LEU A 296 17.12 -3.80 15.54
CA LEU A 296 16.62 -2.42 15.43
C LEU A 296 15.63 -2.25 14.26
N LEU A 297 15.88 -2.94 13.15
CA LEU A 297 14.96 -2.93 12.00
C LEU A 297 13.62 -3.60 12.36
N ILE A 298 13.66 -4.76 13.04
CA ILE A 298 12.46 -5.45 13.52
C ILE A 298 11.69 -4.56 14.51
N GLU A 299 12.39 -3.91 15.45
CA GLU A 299 11.78 -3.03 16.44
C GLU A 299 11.05 -1.87 15.75
N ARG A 300 11.71 -1.21 14.78
CA ARG A 300 11.12 -0.13 13.97
C ARG A 300 9.91 -0.62 13.17
N ALA A 301 10.03 -1.77 12.50
CA ALA A 301 8.92 -2.35 11.73
C ALA A 301 7.74 -2.73 12.63
N THR A 302 8.00 -3.22 13.85
CA THR A 302 6.96 -3.55 14.84
C THR A 302 6.24 -2.30 15.34
N LYS A 303 6.97 -1.21 15.61
CA LYS A 303 6.38 0.09 15.96
C LYS A 303 5.48 0.62 14.84
N CYS A 304 5.97 0.59 13.60
CA CYS A 304 5.17 0.97 12.44
C CYS A 304 3.92 0.10 12.31
N LEU A 305 4.02 -1.21 12.51
CA LEU A 305 2.87 -2.11 12.43
C LEU A 305 1.78 -1.76 13.45
N ASN A 306 2.17 -1.41 14.68
CA ASN A 306 1.23 -0.99 15.72
C ASN A 306 0.50 0.30 15.34
N ASP A 307 1.20 1.27 14.75
CA ASP A 307 0.58 2.49 14.24
C ASP A 307 -0.37 2.17 13.07
N LEU A 308 0.00 1.26 12.17
CA LEU A 308 -0.85 0.83 11.06
C LEU A 308 -2.11 0.11 11.55
N PHE A 309 -2.08 -0.62 12.67
CA PHE A 309 -3.28 -1.22 13.25
C PHE A 309 -4.30 -0.18 13.68
N GLU A 310 -3.84 0.92 14.28
CA GLU A 310 -4.71 2.03 14.65
C GLU A 310 -5.32 2.65 13.39
N VAL A 311 -4.59 2.79 12.29
CA VAL A 311 -5.20 3.27 11.04
C VAL A 311 -6.17 2.24 10.45
N ALA A 312 -5.76 0.98 10.33
CA ALA A 312 -6.48 -0.07 9.62
C ALA A 312 -7.88 -0.33 10.18
N CYS A 313 -8.05 -0.32 11.50
CA CYS A 313 -9.36 -0.59 12.12
C CYS A 313 -10.40 0.53 11.90
N ARG A 314 -9.98 1.67 11.32
CA ARG A 314 -10.83 2.83 11.01
C ARG A 314 -11.19 2.92 9.52
N ARG A 315 -10.73 1.99 8.68
CA ARG A 315 -10.83 2.07 7.22
C ARG A 315 -11.57 0.87 6.66
N LYS A 316 -12.60 1.08 5.84
CA LYS A 316 -13.36 -0.01 5.19
C LYS A 316 -12.48 -0.74 4.16
N ARG A 317 -11.68 -1.72 4.59
CA ARG A 317 -10.81 -2.55 3.73
C ARG A 317 -10.72 -3.98 4.26
N ASN A 318 -10.27 -4.88 3.39
CA ASN A 318 -9.94 -6.25 3.77
C ASN A 318 -8.46 -6.33 4.20
N TYR A 319 -8.17 -7.06 5.26
CA TYR A 319 -6.85 -7.15 5.88
C TYR A 319 -6.43 -8.59 6.14
N ILE A 320 -5.13 -8.87 6.01
CA ILE A 320 -4.52 -10.11 6.49
C ILE A 320 -3.40 -9.74 7.46
N LEU A 321 -3.50 -10.18 8.70
CA LEU A 321 -2.43 -10.07 9.68
C LEU A 321 -1.49 -11.27 9.58
N ASP A 322 -0.35 -11.07 8.93
CA ASP A 322 0.70 -12.09 8.77
C ASP A 322 1.73 -11.99 9.91
N GLN A 323 1.41 -12.63 11.04
CA GLN A 323 2.29 -12.79 12.19
C GLN A 323 2.10 -14.17 12.85
N THR A 324 2.96 -14.53 13.79
CA THR A 324 2.94 -15.80 14.54
C THR A 324 1.92 -15.76 15.69
N ASN A 325 0.64 -15.47 15.43
CA ASN A 325 -0.38 -15.22 16.46
C ASN A 325 -0.84 -16.51 17.18
N VAL A 326 0.02 -17.09 18.02
CA VAL A 326 -0.24 -18.36 18.74
C VAL A 326 -0.77 -18.17 20.17
N TYR A 327 -0.64 -16.97 20.74
CA TYR A 327 -1.12 -16.66 22.09
C TYR A 327 -2.52 -16.04 22.05
N ALA A 328 -3.49 -16.65 22.75
CA ALA A 328 -4.89 -16.21 22.78
C ALA A 328 -5.07 -14.75 23.26
N SER A 329 -4.29 -14.31 24.26
CA SER A 329 -4.31 -12.94 24.74
C SER A 329 -3.90 -11.92 23.65
N ALA A 330 -2.89 -12.26 22.84
CA ALA A 330 -2.44 -11.44 21.72
C ALA A 330 -3.47 -11.43 20.58
N GLN A 331 -4.12 -12.57 20.32
CA GLN A 331 -5.21 -12.68 19.33
C GLN A 331 -6.36 -11.73 19.70
N ARG A 332 -6.93 -11.87 20.91
CA ARG A 332 -8.03 -11.02 21.38
C ARG A 332 -7.69 -9.53 21.29
N ARG A 333 -6.51 -9.13 21.79
CA ARG A 333 -6.07 -7.73 21.78
C ARG A 333 -6.00 -7.14 20.37
N LYS A 334 -5.50 -7.90 19.38
CA LYS A 334 -5.35 -7.42 17.99
C LYS A 334 -6.66 -7.44 17.20
N MET A 335 -7.58 -8.36 17.54
CA MET A 335 -8.87 -8.46 16.88
C MET A 335 -9.94 -7.53 17.44
N ALA A 336 -9.81 -7.11 18.71
CA ALA A 336 -10.79 -6.24 19.37
C ALA A 336 -11.05 -4.91 18.62
N PRO A 337 -10.05 -4.17 18.11
CA PRO A 337 -10.30 -2.92 17.39
C PRO A 337 -11.05 -3.08 16.07
N PHE A 338 -11.03 -4.27 15.47
CA PHE A 338 -11.76 -4.59 14.23
C PHE A 338 -13.19 -5.04 14.52
N ASP A 339 -13.80 -4.49 15.55
CA ASP A 339 -15.22 -4.71 15.81
C ASP A 339 -16.07 -4.22 14.62
N GLY A 340 -17.12 -4.99 14.30
CA GLY A 340 -17.90 -4.82 13.08
C GLY A 340 -17.29 -5.42 11.81
N TYR A 341 -16.07 -5.99 11.83
CA TYR A 341 -15.51 -6.74 10.69
C TYR A 341 -15.86 -8.22 10.80
N ARG A 342 -15.80 -8.94 9.68
CA ARG A 342 -15.67 -10.41 9.67
C ARG A 342 -14.26 -10.79 10.12
N ARG A 343 -14.15 -11.18 11.39
CA ARG A 343 -12.89 -11.53 12.06
C ARG A 343 -12.62 -13.02 11.91
N LEU A 344 -11.62 -13.42 11.14
CA LEU A 344 -11.37 -14.83 10.81
C LEU A 344 -9.98 -15.24 11.28
N ALA A 345 -9.82 -16.47 11.77
CA ALA A 345 -8.52 -17.05 12.10
C ALA A 345 -8.15 -18.13 11.07
N VAL A 346 -6.93 -18.08 10.54
CA VAL A 346 -6.38 -19.11 9.64
C VAL A 346 -5.24 -19.80 10.35
N VAL A 347 -5.44 -21.09 10.64
CA VAL A 347 -4.46 -21.89 11.39
C VAL A 347 -3.66 -22.74 10.42
N VAL A 348 -2.35 -22.47 10.34
CA VAL A 348 -1.40 -23.17 9.46
C VAL A 348 -0.52 -24.09 10.31
N VAL A 349 -0.70 -25.40 10.11
CA VAL A 349 0.08 -26.44 10.79
C VAL A 349 0.60 -27.42 9.73
N PRO A 350 1.91 -27.37 9.39
CA PRO A 350 2.52 -28.37 8.52
C PRO A 350 2.73 -29.71 9.25
N GLU A 351 2.93 -30.78 8.48
CA GLU A 351 3.42 -32.06 9.00
C GLU A 351 4.79 -31.91 9.67
N HIS A 352 5.11 -32.78 10.63
CA HIS A 352 6.33 -32.65 11.44
C HIS A 352 7.59 -32.62 10.59
N ASP A 353 7.74 -33.55 9.64
CA ASP A 353 8.95 -33.67 8.83
C ASP A 353 9.12 -32.48 7.88
N GLU A 354 8.03 -32.02 7.28
CA GLU A 354 8.03 -30.80 6.46
C GLU A 354 8.33 -29.55 7.29
N TYR A 355 7.85 -29.52 8.54
CA TYR A 355 8.16 -28.43 9.48
C TYR A 355 9.66 -28.39 9.82
N GLN A 356 10.26 -29.53 10.16
CA GLN A 356 11.69 -29.63 10.45
C GLN A 356 12.53 -29.23 9.24
N ARG A 357 12.20 -29.76 8.06
CA ARG A 357 12.85 -29.38 6.80
C ARG A 357 12.82 -27.86 6.56
N ARG A 358 11.69 -27.20 6.84
CA ARG A 358 11.56 -25.73 6.69
C ARG A 358 12.37 -24.96 7.72
N LEU A 359 12.38 -25.40 8.98
CA LEU A 359 13.22 -24.81 10.02
C LEU A 359 14.71 -24.92 9.66
N ASP A 360 15.16 -26.09 9.21
CA ASP A 360 16.55 -26.30 8.79
C ASP A 360 16.92 -25.42 7.61
N ARG A 361 16.04 -25.31 6.60
CA ARG A 361 16.25 -24.40 5.48
C ARG A 361 16.33 -22.94 5.94
N GLN A 362 15.46 -22.51 6.86
CA GLN A 362 15.45 -21.14 7.36
C GLN A 362 16.71 -20.82 8.18
N ARG A 363 17.18 -21.76 9.01
CA ARG A 363 18.45 -21.66 9.74
C ARG A 363 19.63 -21.56 8.78
N LYS A 364 19.70 -22.42 7.75
CA LYS A 364 20.80 -22.48 6.78
C LYS A 364 20.83 -21.30 5.80
N VAL A 365 19.67 -20.83 5.33
CA VAL A 365 19.57 -19.82 4.26
C VAL A 365 19.43 -18.41 4.80
N GLU A 366 18.62 -18.21 5.86
CA GLU A 366 18.32 -16.87 6.39
C GLU A 366 19.13 -16.55 7.66
N GLY A 367 19.85 -17.53 8.24
CA GLY A 367 20.55 -17.37 9.52
C GLY A 367 19.62 -17.06 10.69
N LYS A 368 18.30 -17.25 10.53
CA LYS A 368 17.31 -16.99 11.58
C LYS A 368 17.18 -18.22 12.46
N GLU A 369 17.57 -18.08 13.71
CA GLU A 369 17.40 -19.12 14.72
C GLU A 369 16.36 -18.67 15.75
N VAL A 370 15.27 -19.44 15.87
CA VAL A 370 14.28 -19.26 16.94
C VAL A 370 14.63 -20.27 18.04
N PRO A 371 14.85 -19.84 19.30
CA PRO A 371 15.20 -20.76 20.38
C PRO A 371 14.15 -21.86 20.58
N ASP A 372 14.60 -23.09 20.79
CA ASP A 372 13.72 -24.26 20.91
C ASP A 372 12.74 -24.12 22.10
N GLN A 373 13.17 -23.47 23.19
CA GLN A 373 12.30 -23.15 24.33
C GLN A 373 11.14 -22.22 23.94
N ALA A 374 11.38 -21.25 23.04
CA ALA A 374 10.34 -20.37 22.54
C ALA A 374 9.35 -21.15 21.66
N ILE A 375 9.83 -22.06 20.82
CA ILE A 375 8.98 -22.94 20.00
C ILE A 375 8.15 -23.87 20.89
N ALA A 376 8.74 -24.45 21.94
CA ALA A 376 8.05 -25.32 22.89
C ALA A 376 6.93 -24.58 23.63
N SER A 377 7.21 -23.36 24.11
CA SER A 377 6.19 -22.49 24.71
C SER A 377 5.04 -22.18 23.75
N MET A 378 5.35 -21.88 22.48
CA MET A 378 4.34 -21.64 21.45
C MET A 378 3.51 -22.89 21.12
N LYS A 379 4.13 -24.09 21.12
CA LYS A 379 3.43 -25.37 20.94
C LYS A 379 2.48 -25.68 22.11
N GLY A 380 2.83 -25.24 23.32
CA GLY A 380 2.01 -25.36 24.52
C GLY A 380 0.75 -24.50 24.53
N CYS A 381 0.54 -23.65 23.51
CA CYS A 381 -0.66 -22.83 23.32
C CYS A 381 -1.52 -23.38 22.17
N PRO A 382 -2.24 -24.51 22.33
CA PRO A 382 -3.05 -25.07 21.26
C PRO A 382 -4.19 -24.13 20.91
N ILE A 383 -4.26 -23.73 19.63
CA ILE A 383 -5.40 -23.01 19.07
C ILE A 383 -6.52 -24.04 18.92
N ARG A 384 -7.46 -24.04 19.88
CA ARG A 384 -8.57 -25.01 19.90
C ARG A 384 -9.48 -24.74 18.70
N SER A 385 -9.61 -25.72 17.81
CA SER A 385 -10.45 -25.66 16.62
C SER A 385 -11.96 -25.80 16.89
N SER A 386 -12.38 -25.94 18.15
CA SER A 386 -13.70 -26.47 18.52
C SER A 386 -14.48 -25.70 19.59
N GLN A 387 -14.18 -24.42 19.86
CA GLN A 387 -15.03 -23.62 20.77
C GLN A 387 -15.82 -22.53 20.02
N PRO A 388 -17.17 -22.48 20.15
CA PRO A 388 -17.97 -21.31 19.75
C PRO A 388 -17.61 -20.06 20.58
N PRO A 389 -17.93 -18.83 20.12
CA PRO A 389 -16.95 -17.75 20.04
C PRO A 389 -16.88 -16.92 21.32
N THR A 390 -15.98 -17.26 22.23
CA THR A 390 -15.61 -16.39 23.37
C THR A 390 -14.38 -15.53 23.11
N ASP A 391 -13.73 -15.66 21.94
CA ASP A 391 -12.44 -15.01 21.62
C ASP A 391 -12.49 -14.04 20.42
N GLY A 392 -13.68 -13.65 19.95
CA GLY A 392 -13.84 -12.58 18.96
C GLY A 392 -13.61 -12.97 17.49
N PHE A 393 -13.60 -14.26 17.16
CA PHE A 393 -13.53 -14.77 15.78
C PHE A 393 -14.89 -15.33 15.30
N THR A 394 -15.22 -15.08 14.04
CA THR A 394 -16.45 -15.53 13.36
C THR A 394 -16.27 -16.88 12.66
N VAL A 395 -15.06 -17.23 12.19
CA VAL A 395 -14.74 -18.55 11.57
C VAL A 395 -13.27 -18.90 11.84
N ILE A 396 -12.99 -20.16 12.19
CA ILE A 396 -11.63 -20.73 12.25
C ILE A 396 -11.47 -21.64 11.03
N LEU A 397 -10.62 -21.24 10.08
CA LEU A 397 -10.21 -22.09 8.96
C LEU A 397 -8.94 -22.86 9.37
N ALA A 398 -9.11 -24.10 9.84
CA ALA A 398 -8.00 -25.01 10.04
C ALA A 398 -7.73 -25.80 8.74
N ARG A 399 -6.61 -25.53 8.07
CA ARG A 399 -6.11 -26.39 6.99
C ARG A 399 -4.92 -27.20 7.51
N GLN A 400 -5.14 -28.50 7.71
CA GLN A 400 -4.07 -29.48 7.71
C GLN A 400 -3.58 -29.59 6.26
N PHE A 401 -2.37 -29.13 5.97
CA PHE A 401 -1.76 -29.32 4.65
C PHE A 401 -1.26 -30.76 4.55
N ARG A 402 -2.03 -31.64 3.89
CA ARG A 402 -1.53 -32.94 3.42
C ARG A 402 -0.66 -32.72 2.18
N SER A 403 0.48 -33.40 2.12
CA SER A 403 1.39 -33.33 0.98
C SER A 403 0.69 -33.71 -0.33
N ALA A 404 1.10 -33.06 -1.42
CA ALA A 404 0.55 -33.29 -2.75
C ALA A 404 0.87 -34.71 -3.22
N CYS A 405 -0.09 -35.62 -3.06
CA CYS A 405 -0.19 -36.77 -3.93
C CYS A 405 -1.67 -37.20 -4.01
N LYS A 406 -2.19 -37.14 -5.23
CA LYS A 406 -3.55 -37.51 -5.69
C LYS A 406 -4.63 -36.44 -5.54
N SER A 407 -5.03 -35.97 -6.72
CA SER A 407 -6.32 -35.38 -7.07
C SER A 407 -7.46 -35.82 -6.14
N GLN A 408 -8.02 -34.89 -5.37
CA GLN A 408 -9.41 -34.97 -4.91
C GLN A 408 -9.88 -33.63 -4.34
N SER A 409 -11.18 -33.42 -4.51
CA SER A 409 -11.92 -32.16 -4.49
C SER A 409 -11.83 -31.37 -3.18
N ILE A 410 -11.90 -30.04 -3.31
CA ILE A 410 -12.07 -29.09 -2.22
C ILE A 410 -13.42 -29.37 -1.53
N VAL A 411 -13.40 -29.88 -0.31
CA VAL A 411 -14.60 -29.93 0.54
C VAL A 411 -14.49 -28.83 1.59
N LEU A 412 -15.29 -27.78 1.40
CA LEU A 412 -15.59 -26.80 2.42
C LEU A 412 -16.51 -27.47 3.45
N HIS A 413 -16.00 -27.81 4.63
CA HIS A 413 -16.89 -28.08 5.75
C HIS A 413 -17.32 -26.75 6.37
N SER A 414 -18.45 -26.25 5.87
CA SER A 414 -19.29 -25.31 6.62
C SER A 414 -19.86 -26.08 7.81
N THR A 415 -19.36 -25.83 9.01
CA THR A 415 -20.14 -26.15 10.23
C THR A 415 -21.02 -24.94 10.48
N ALA A 416 -22.20 -24.95 9.85
CA ALA A 416 -23.30 -24.11 10.28
C ALA A 416 -23.71 -24.59 11.68
N ILE A 417 -23.59 -23.72 12.68
CA ILE A 417 -24.33 -23.87 13.93
C ILE A 417 -25.42 -22.81 13.85
N LEU A 418 -26.67 -23.30 13.86
CA LEU A 418 -27.93 -22.55 13.84
C LEU A 418 -27.97 -21.43 14.90
#